data_AF-A0A7X7FZZ3-F1
#
_entry.id   AF-A0A7X7FZZ3-F1
#
_cell.length_a   1.000
_cell.length_b   1.000
_cell.length_c   1.000
_cell.angle_alpha   90.00
_cell.angle_beta   90.00
_cell.angle_gamma   90.00
#
_symmetry.space_group_name_H-M   'P 1'
#
loop_
_entity.id
_entity.type
_entity.pdbx_description
1 polymer ?
#
loop_
_entity_poly.entity_id
_entity_poly.type
_entity_poly.pdbx_seq_one_letter_code
_entity_poly.pdbx_strand_id
1 'polypeptide(L)'
;MSSFVDHPVAKILQKRILILDGAMGTMVQRHKLTESDYRGERFKDWARDLKGNNDLLSLTRPDVIGSIHAAYLDAGADLIETNTFNANRISMADYGMEALVRELNIASARVAREQADAFTKKDPQKPRFVLGSIGPTNKTASISPDVNDPAFRAVTFQDLVTAYGEQIEALAEGGVDALLIETIFDTLNAKAAVFAALSFNVSAPKPLPLMLSGTITDASGRTLSGQTAEAFWISLAHARPLAFGFNCALGAKDMQPHLAAISRHVDTFMSAYPNAGLPNRFGEYDQSAKDMADLVGEFARADLVNIVGGCCGSTPEHIRAIAQAVKDLPPRKVPKHRTISTYSGLEPLVLRKEMNFINIGERTNVTGSKKFARLIIEEKYEEALSVARQQVENGAGIIDINMDEGMLDAKAAMVKFLNLIASEPDIARVPIMIDSSKWEVIEAALQCVQGKAIVNSISLKEGEDVFRRQALKLMKYGAAAVVMAFDEGGQADTKDRRVSICERACRILTEELGFP
;
A
#
# COMPACT_ATOMS: atom_id res chain seq x y z
N MET A 1 10.27 -14.63 5.16
CA MET A 1 10.07 -13.19 5.52
C MET A 1 9.78 -13.12 7.01
N SER A 2 10.52 -12.27 7.73
CA SER A 2 10.50 -12.18 9.20
C SER A 2 9.13 -11.72 9.72
N SER A 3 8.57 -12.45 10.68
CA SER A 3 7.44 -11.96 11.46
C SER A 3 7.97 -10.96 12.49
N PHE A 4 7.61 -9.68 12.38
CA PHE A 4 8.00 -8.62 13.33
C PHE A 4 7.32 -8.75 14.71
N VAL A 5 6.91 -9.96 15.10
CA VAL A 5 6.23 -10.27 16.36
C VAL A 5 7.11 -9.93 17.56
N ASP A 6 8.42 -10.05 17.43
CA ASP A 6 9.38 -9.70 18.48
C ASP A 6 9.75 -8.21 18.54
N HIS A 7 9.30 -7.41 17.57
CA HIS A 7 9.57 -5.98 17.53
C HIS A 7 9.00 -5.28 18.78
N PRO A 8 9.71 -4.31 19.39
CA PRO A 8 9.23 -3.63 20.60
C PRO A 8 7.82 -3.05 20.47
N VAL A 9 7.50 -2.45 19.31
CA VAL A 9 6.16 -1.93 19.01
C VAL A 9 5.11 -3.06 19.04
N ALA A 10 5.39 -4.21 18.42
CA ALA A 10 4.47 -5.35 18.41
C ALA A 10 4.18 -5.86 19.83
N LYS A 11 5.21 -5.95 20.68
CA LYS A 11 5.07 -6.37 22.09
C LYS A 11 4.19 -5.43 22.91
N ILE A 12 4.18 -4.13 22.60
CA ILE A 12 3.32 -3.15 23.28
C ILE A 12 1.89 -3.22 22.72
N LEU A 13 1.72 -3.35 21.41
CA LEU A 13 0.41 -3.46 20.74
C LEU A 13 -0.41 -4.67 21.23
N GLN A 14 0.25 -5.74 21.69
CA GLN A 14 -0.41 -6.88 22.33
C GLN A 14 -1.01 -6.56 23.71
N LYS A 15 -0.51 -5.51 24.38
CA LYS A 15 -0.83 -5.19 25.78
C LYS A 15 -1.73 -3.99 25.93
N ARG A 16 -1.58 -2.98 25.06
CA ARG A 16 -2.36 -1.73 25.10
C ARG A 16 -2.47 -1.09 23.72
N ILE A 17 -3.40 -0.16 23.61
CA ILE A 17 -3.51 0.71 22.43
C ILE A 17 -2.34 1.71 22.42
N LEU A 18 -1.71 1.87 21.26
CA LEU A 18 -0.69 2.90 21.04
C LEU A 18 -1.32 4.17 20.44
N ILE A 19 -0.76 5.32 20.81
CA ILE A 19 -1.20 6.62 20.34
C ILE A 19 -0.23 7.11 19.24
N LEU A 20 -0.74 7.27 18.03
CA LEU A 20 -0.08 7.99 16.95
C LEU A 20 -0.31 9.50 17.13
N ASP A 21 0.58 10.32 16.60
CA ASP A 21 0.46 11.78 16.65
C ASP A 21 -0.66 12.31 15.74
N GLY A 22 -0.67 13.63 15.57
CA GLY A 22 -1.65 14.35 14.76
C GLY A 22 -1.02 14.98 13.53
N ALA A 23 -1.77 15.84 12.84
CA ALA A 23 -1.30 16.46 11.60
C ALA A 23 -0.07 17.36 11.78
N MET A 24 1.02 17.01 11.11
CA MET A 24 2.19 17.87 10.92
C MET A 24 1.83 19.14 10.13
N GLY A 25 1.16 18.99 8.98
CA GLY A 25 0.81 20.10 8.10
C GLY A 25 -0.08 21.16 8.77
N THR A 26 -1.10 20.73 9.54
CA THR A 26 -1.97 21.64 10.30
C THR A 26 -1.19 22.44 11.34
N MET A 27 -0.20 21.82 12.00
CA MET A 27 0.63 22.50 12.98
C MET A 27 1.61 23.49 12.32
N VAL A 28 2.23 23.12 11.19
CA VAL A 28 3.08 24.04 10.40
C VAL A 28 2.32 25.29 9.98
N GLN A 29 1.06 25.15 9.52
CA GLN A 29 0.23 26.30 9.11
C GLN A 29 0.02 27.32 10.24
N ARG A 30 -0.03 26.89 11.51
CA ARG A 30 -0.20 27.78 12.67
C ARG A 30 0.98 28.70 12.93
N HIS A 31 2.19 28.30 12.48
CA HIS A 31 3.38 29.14 12.57
C HIS A 31 3.38 30.28 11.54
N LYS A 32 2.43 30.31 10.58
CA LYS A 32 2.28 31.35 9.56
C LYS A 32 3.58 31.64 8.80
N LEU A 33 4.34 30.58 8.51
CA LEU A 33 5.62 30.66 7.82
C LEU A 33 5.47 31.30 6.43
N THR A 34 6.49 32.07 6.07
CA THR A 34 6.59 32.81 4.82
C THR A 34 7.58 32.14 3.87
N GLU A 35 7.60 32.54 2.59
CA GLU A 35 8.55 32.01 1.61
C GLU A 35 10.01 32.06 2.09
N SER A 36 10.41 33.12 2.80
CA SER A 36 11.76 33.24 3.36
C SER A 36 12.08 32.18 4.42
N ASP A 37 11.08 31.73 5.19
CA ASP A 37 11.27 30.66 6.16
C ASP A 37 11.50 29.30 5.47
N TYR A 38 10.77 29.02 4.39
CA TYR A 38 10.97 27.80 3.60
C TYR A 38 12.32 27.80 2.90
N ARG A 39 12.74 28.95 2.35
CA ARG A 39 14.05 29.09 1.68
C ARG A 39 15.23 28.97 2.65
N GLY A 40 15.08 29.50 3.87
CA GLY A 40 16.20 29.67 4.80
C GLY A 40 17.36 30.42 4.15
N GLU A 41 18.59 30.14 4.61
CA GLU A 41 19.79 30.71 3.98
C GLU A 41 20.17 29.98 2.68
N ARG A 42 20.04 28.65 2.68
CA ARG A 42 20.59 27.78 1.64
C ARG A 42 19.86 27.89 0.30
N PHE A 43 18.56 28.18 0.31
CA PHE A 43 17.71 28.18 -0.89
C PHE A 43 17.16 29.57 -1.24
N LYS A 44 17.82 30.65 -0.77
CA LYS A 44 17.41 32.03 -1.05
C LYS A 44 17.15 32.28 -2.54
N ASP A 45 18.09 31.88 -3.38
CA ASP A 45 18.05 32.12 -4.83
C ASP A 45 17.44 30.95 -5.63
N TRP A 46 16.68 30.06 -4.98
CA TRP A 46 16.05 28.93 -5.67
C TRP A 46 15.02 29.40 -6.70
N ALA A 47 15.04 28.82 -7.91
CA ALA A 47 14.29 29.34 -9.05
C ALA A 47 12.76 29.16 -8.96
N ARG A 48 12.26 28.33 -8.04
CA ARG A 48 10.84 28.03 -7.85
C ARG A 48 10.38 28.44 -6.45
N ASP A 49 9.09 28.70 -6.29
CA ASP A 49 8.48 28.93 -4.98
C ASP A 49 8.56 27.66 -4.13
N LEU A 50 8.93 27.83 -2.86
CA LEU A 50 9.14 26.72 -1.92
C LEU A 50 8.08 26.65 -0.81
N LYS A 51 7.30 27.72 -0.61
CA LYS A 51 6.19 27.73 0.33
C LYS A 51 5.19 26.62 -0.01
N GLY A 52 4.84 25.83 0.99
CA GLY A 52 3.99 24.65 0.87
C GLY A 52 4.76 23.34 0.79
N ASN A 53 6.07 23.37 0.51
CA ASN A 53 6.95 22.21 0.68
C ASN A 53 7.28 22.02 2.17
N ASN A 54 6.33 21.45 2.92
CA ASN A 54 6.50 21.26 4.37
C ASN A 54 7.68 20.35 4.71
N ASP A 55 7.96 19.35 3.88
CA ASP A 55 9.06 18.40 4.04
C ASP A 55 10.44 19.11 4.11
N LEU A 56 10.60 20.19 3.34
CA LEU A 56 11.80 21.06 3.33
C LEU A 56 12.11 21.69 4.69
N LEU A 57 11.09 21.95 5.50
CA LEU A 57 11.26 22.59 6.81
C LEU A 57 12.11 21.75 7.76
N SER A 58 12.26 20.45 7.50
CA SER A 58 13.21 19.59 8.23
C SER A 58 14.67 20.04 8.07
N LEU A 59 15.00 20.73 6.98
CA LEU A 59 16.32 21.32 6.74
C LEU A 59 16.40 22.79 7.14
N THR A 60 15.35 23.57 6.81
CA THR A 60 15.40 25.03 6.91
C THR A 60 14.86 25.56 8.24
N ARG A 61 13.92 24.84 8.86
CA ARG A 61 13.30 25.15 10.16
C ARG A 61 13.16 23.90 11.05
N PRO A 62 14.27 23.17 11.33
CA PRO A 62 14.23 21.98 12.18
C PRO A 62 13.73 22.29 13.60
N ASP A 63 13.90 23.54 14.06
CA ASP A 63 13.36 24.05 15.32
C ASP A 63 11.82 23.96 15.37
N VAL A 64 11.15 24.31 14.27
CA VAL A 64 9.68 24.25 14.16
C VAL A 64 9.23 22.79 14.16
N ILE A 65 9.81 21.96 13.29
CA ILE A 65 9.44 20.54 13.17
C ILE A 65 9.68 19.79 14.50
N GLY A 66 10.83 20.02 15.14
CA GLY A 66 11.14 19.46 16.46
C GLY A 66 10.14 19.90 17.53
N SER A 67 9.73 21.17 17.53
CA SER A 67 8.74 21.67 18.49
C SER A 67 7.35 21.02 18.31
N ILE A 68 6.96 20.70 17.08
CA ILE A 68 5.69 20.04 16.77
C ILE A 68 5.72 18.59 17.28
N HIS A 69 6.78 17.84 17.00
CA HIS A 69 6.95 16.49 17.56
C HIS A 69 6.91 16.51 19.09
N ALA A 70 7.64 17.44 19.72
CA ALA A 70 7.65 17.58 21.17
C ALA A 70 6.24 17.85 21.74
N ALA A 71 5.44 18.68 21.05
CA ALA A 71 4.07 18.96 21.46
C ALA A 71 3.15 17.73 21.40
N TYR A 72 3.28 16.89 20.37
CA TYR A 72 2.51 15.64 20.28
C TYR A 72 2.98 14.59 21.31
N LEU A 73 4.29 14.49 21.54
CA LEU A 73 4.84 13.61 22.58
C LEU A 73 4.38 14.03 23.98
N ASP A 74 4.34 15.32 24.27
CA ASP A 74 3.78 15.87 25.52
C ASP A 74 2.27 15.64 25.65
N ALA A 75 1.54 15.68 24.53
CA ALA A 75 0.12 15.32 24.49
C ALA A 75 -0.15 13.84 24.76
N GLY A 76 0.87 12.98 24.66
CA GLY A 76 0.77 11.57 25.02
C GLY A 76 1.00 10.60 23.86
N ALA A 77 1.42 11.06 22.69
CA ALA A 77 1.81 10.19 21.58
C ALA A 77 2.90 9.18 21.99
N ASP A 78 2.76 7.95 21.51
CA ASP A 78 3.75 6.87 21.59
C ASP A 78 4.55 6.74 20.29
N LEU A 79 3.89 7.03 19.17
CA LEU A 79 4.41 6.96 17.82
C LEU A 79 4.34 8.38 17.23
N ILE A 80 5.42 8.83 16.59
CA ILE A 80 5.43 10.07 15.81
C ILE A 80 5.86 9.78 14.38
N GLU A 81 5.19 10.43 13.43
CA GLU A 81 5.52 10.36 12.01
C GLU A 81 6.67 11.30 11.68
N THR A 82 7.58 10.91 10.78
CA THR A 82 8.56 11.85 10.21
C THR A 82 7.85 12.87 9.32
N ASN A 83 8.37 14.09 9.23
CA ASN A 83 7.91 15.10 8.27
C ASN A 83 8.46 14.78 6.86
N THR A 84 7.96 13.70 6.25
CA THR A 84 8.47 13.14 4.98
C THR A 84 7.38 12.66 4.03
N PHE A 85 6.14 13.11 4.23
CA PHE A 85 4.99 12.67 3.44
C PHE A 85 5.22 12.82 1.91
N ASN A 86 5.86 13.90 1.47
CA ASN A 86 6.20 14.16 0.07
C ASN A 86 7.71 14.12 -0.21
N ALA A 87 8.54 13.66 0.72
CA ALA A 87 9.99 13.60 0.55
C ALA A 87 10.43 12.44 -0.36
N ASN A 88 9.89 12.39 -1.59
CA ASN A 88 10.26 11.46 -2.64
C ASN A 88 10.52 12.23 -3.94
N ARG A 89 11.24 11.58 -4.87
CA ARG A 89 11.69 12.22 -6.12
C ARG A 89 10.55 12.73 -6.99
N ILE A 90 9.41 12.04 -7.01
CA ILE A 90 8.27 12.39 -7.85
C ILE A 90 7.61 13.68 -7.33
N SER A 91 7.29 13.74 -6.03
CA SER A 91 6.71 14.94 -5.42
C SER A 91 7.70 16.13 -5.40
N MET A 92 8.99 15.88 -5.13
CA MET A 92 10.01 16.93 -5.07
C MET A 92 10.31 17.54 -6.45
N ALA A 93 9.93 16.88 -7.55
CA ALA A 93 10.06 17.43 -8.89
C ALA A 93 9.22 18.68 -9.12
N ASP A 94 8.11 18.87 -8.39
CA ASP A 94 7.30 20.11 -8.45
C ASP A 94 8.12 21.32 -7.96
N TYR A 95 9.02 21.10 -7.00
CA TYR A 95 9.91 22.11 -6.43
C TYR A 95 11.32 22.12 -7.07
N GLY A 96 11.62 21.18 -7.97
CA GLY A 96 12.95 21.00 -8.59
C GLY A 96 14.01 20.49 -7.61
N MET A 97 13.60 19.83 -6.52
CA MET A 97 14.42 19.44 -5.37
C MET A 97 14.72 17.93 -5.32
N GLU A 98 14.65 17.24 -6.45
CA GLU A 98 14.85 15.79 -6.55
C GLU A 98 16.18 15.32 -5.94
N ALA A 99 17.24 16.12 -6.10
CA ALA A 99 18.57 15.81 -5.57
C ALA A 99 18.65 15.87 -4.03
N LEU A 100 17.65 16.45 -3.35
CA LEU A 100 17.62 16.62 -1.90
C LEU A 100 16.85 15.51 -1.18
N VAL A 101 16.21 14.58 -1.91
CA VAL A 101 15.34 13.53 -1.33
C VAL A 101 16.03 12.78 -0.19
N ARG A 102 17.26 12.30 -0.41
CA ARG A 102 18.00 11.58 0.63
C ARG A 102 18.25 12.46 1.87
N GLU A 103 18.72 13.68 1.65
CA GLU A 103 19.05 14.61 2.73
C GLU A 103 17.81 15.00 3.56
N LEU A 104 16.69 15.28 2.89
CA LEU A 104 15.42 15.62 3.50
C LEU A 104 14.92 14.51 4.44
N ASN A 105 14.93 13.26 3.97
CA ASN A 105 14.46 12.13 4.77
C ASN A 105 15.34 11.87 5.98
N ILE A 106 16.67 11.90 5.81
CA ILE A 106 17.61 11.71 6.93
C ILE A 106 17.44 12.82 7.97
N ALA A 107 17.37 14.08 7.54
CA ALA A 107 17.20 15.21 8.45
C ALA A 107 15.87 15.12 9.22
N SER A 108 14.78 14.83 8.52
CA SER A 108 13.45 14.68 9.12
C SER A 108 13.40 13.54 10.14
N ALA A 109 13.96 12.37 9.78
CA ALA A 109 14.08 11.24 10.69
C ALA A 109 14.93 11.56 11.93
N ARG A 110 16.04 12.31 11.77
CA ARG A 110 16.89 12.75 12.90
C ARG A 110 16.13 13.70 13.83
N VAL A 111 15.42 14.69 13.29
CA VAL A 111 14.65 15.63 14.12
C VAL A 111 13.59 14.89 14.94
N ALA A 112 12.85 13.96 14.32
CA ALA A 112 11.88 13.12 15.04
C ALA A 112 12.57 12.23 16.09
N ARG A 113 13.69 11.59 15.74
CA ARG A 113 14.47 10.72 16.62
C ARG A 113 14.97 11.43 17.86
N GLU A 114 15.54 12.63 17.70
CA GLU A 114 16.02 13.44 18.82
C GLU A 114 14.90 13.72 19.83
N GLN A 115 13.69 14.03 19.37
CA GLN A 115 12.55 14.26 20.25
C GLN A 115 12.07 12.95 20.90
N ALA A 116 11.92 11.87 20.13
CA ALA A 116 11.51 10.57 20.67
C ALA A 116 12.48 10.06 21.75
N ASP A 117 13.78 10.17 21.52
CA ASP A 117 14.81 9.72 22.46
C ASP A 117 14.86 10.61 23.70
N ALA A 118 14.71 11.93 23.54
CA ALA A 118 14.66 12.87 24.67
C ALA A 118 13.46 12.59 25.59
N PHE A 119 12.28 12.30 25.03
CA PHE A 119 11.11 11.91 25.82
C PHE A 119 11.27 10.52 26.43
N THR A 120 11.79 9.54 25.68
CA THR A 120 12.10 8.20 26.20
C THR A 120 13.05 8.25 27.38
N LYS A 121 14.06 9.12 27.34
CA LYS A 121 14.99 9.32 28.46
C LYS A 121 14.31 9.92 29.69
N LYS A 122 13.32 10.80 29.52
CA LYS A 122 12.55 11.39 30.64
C LYS A 122 11.62 10.37 31.30
N ASP A 123 11.07 9.44 30.52
CA ASP A 123 10.21 8.37 31.03
C ASP A 123 10.52 7.04 30.31
N PRO A 124 11.49 6.25 30.82
CA PRO A 124 11.91 5.01 30.19
C PRO A 124 10.84 3.91 30.16
N GLN A 125 9.76 4.03 30.94
CA GLN A 125 8.68 3.02 30.95
C GLN A 125 7.76 3.13 29.72
N LYS A 126 7.79 4.28 29.03
CA LYS A 126 7.01 4.55 27.82
C LYS A 126 7.97 4.85 26.66
N PRO A 127 8.61 3.88 26.00
CA PRO A 127 9.46 4.19 24.84
C PRO A 127 8.66 4.86 23.72
N ARG A 128 9.29 5.83 23.03
CA ARG A 128 8.71 6.57 21.91
C ARG A 128 9.34 6.06 20.63
N PHE A 129 8.53 5.89 19.59
CA PHE A 129 8.97 5.35 18.33
C PHE A 129 8.74 6.33 17.18
N VAL A 130 9.62 6.30 16.19
CA VAL A 130 9.52 7.13 14.99
C VAL A 130 9.10 6.26 13.82
N LEU A 131 8.02 6.66 13.15
CA LEU A 131 7.54 6.04 11.93
C LEU A 131 8.01 6.87 10.74
N GLY A 132 8.72 6.24 9.80
CA GLY A 132 9.07 6.87 8.53
C GLY A 132 7.84 7.02 7.66
N SER A 133 7.24 8.21 7.63
CA SER A 133 6.06 8.53 6.81
C SER A 133 6.42 8.53 5.33
N ILE A 134 5.65 7.77 4.54
CA ILE A 134 5.76 7.63 3.10
C ILE A 134 4.37 7.87 2.52
N GLY A 135 4.16 9.05 1.95
CA GLY A 135 2.91 9.40 1.27
C GLY A 135 2.82 8.79 -0.14
N PRO A 136 1.66 8.91 -0.79
CA PRO A 136 1.33 8.22 -2.04
C PRO A 136 1.93 8.85 -3.33
N THR A 137 2.73 9.90 -3.20
CA THR A 137 3.15 10.83 -4.28
C THR A 137 1.99 11.66 -4.88
N ASN A 138 2.30 12.55 -5.85
CA ASN A 138 1.32 13.33 -6.61
C ASN A 138 0.91 12.67 -7.95
N LYS A 139 1.30 11.41 -8.21
CA LYS A 139 0.96 10.66 -9.43
C LYS A 139 0.27 9.34 -9.11
N THR A 140 -0.57 8.85 -10.02
CA THR A 140 -1.28 7.56 -9.93
C THR A 140 -0.74 6.57 -10.95
N ALA A 141 -0.54 5.32 -10.55
CA ALA A 141 -0.20 4.22 -11.46
C ALA A 141 -1.43 3.46 -11.96
N SER A 142 -2.55 3.48 -11.24
CA SER A 142 -3.76 2.76 -11.65
C SER A 142 -4.73 3.60 -12.49
N ILE A 143 -4.67 4.93 -12.39
CA ILE A 143 -5.61 5.88 -13.01
C ILE A 143 -4.87 6.74 -14.05
N SER A 144 -5.49 6.94 -15.22
CA SER A 144 -4.98 7.88 -16.22
C SER A 144 -5.27 9.32 -15.81
N PRO A 145 -4.29 10.24 -15.88
CA PRO A 145 -4.53 11.67 -15.74
C PRO A 145 -5.04 12.31 -17.03
N ASP A 146 -5.01 11.60 -18.17
CA ASP A 146 -5.54 12.08 -19.45
C ASP A 146 -6.93 11.46 -19.70
N VAL A 147 -7.95 12.32 -19.73
CA VAL A 147 -9.35 11.92 -19.97
C VAL A 147 -9.58 11.37 -21.38
N ASN A 148 -8.70 11.66 -22.33
CA ASN A 148 -8.81 11.20 -23.72
C ASN A 148 -8.03 9.91 -23.99
N ASP A 149 -7.13 9.52 -23.08
CA ASP A 149 -6.37 8.28 -23.17
C ASP A 149 -6.46 7.52 -21.83
N PRO A 150 -7.49 6.65 -21.67
CA PRO A 150 -7.65 5.86 -20.45
C PRO A 150 -6.49 4.87 -20.20
N ALA A 151 -5.69 4.55 -21.23
CA ALA A 151 -4.53 3.67 -21.11
C ALA A 151 -3.26 4.39 -20.64
N PHE A 152 -3.21 5.73 -20.77
CA PHE A 152 -2.04 6.53 -20.42
C PHE A 152 -1.74 6.47 -18.91
N ARG A 153 -0.45 6.49 -18.55
CA ARG A 153 0.03 6.61 -17.16
C ARG A 153 1.17 7.60 -17.11
N ALA A 154 1.08 8.58 -16.22
CA ALA A 154 2.12 9.60 -16.04
C ALA A 154 3.34 9.10 -15.24
N VAL A 155 3.22 7.91 -14.63
CA VAL A 155 4.29 7.26 -13.87
C VAL A 155 4.18 5.75 -14.06
N THR A 156 5.31 5.06 -14.10
CA THR A 156 5.32 3.59 -14.12
C THR A 156 5.50 3.01 -12.72
N PHE A 157 5.14 1.73 -12.55
CA PHE A 157 5.42 1.01 -11.31
C PHE A 157 6.90 1.05 -10.93
N GLN A 158 7.80 0.95 -11.91
CA GLN A 158 9.25 0.95 -11.68
C GLN A 158 9.77 2.34 -11.25
N ASP A 159 9.20 3.42 -11.79
CA ASP A 159 9.51 4.78 -11.31
C ASP A 159 9.14 4.94 -9.83
N LEU A 160 7.97 4.44 -9.44
CA LEU A 160 7.51 4.44 -8.05
C LEU A 160 8.40 3.57 -7.15
N VAL A 161 8.74 2.34 -7.57
CA VAL A 161 9.68 1.47 -6.82
C VAL A 161 11.01 2.19 -6.58
N THR A 162 11.51 2.89 -7.59
CA THR A 162 12.78 3.63 -7.50
C THR A 162 12.66 4.82 -6.54
N ALA A 163 11.60 5.62 -6.66
CA ALA A 163 11.36 6.77 -5.79
C ALA A 163 11.15 6.37 -4.33
N TYR A 164 10.35 5.33 -4.07
CA TYR A 164 10.14 4.80 -2.72
C TYR A 164 11.40 4.13 -2.17
N GLY A 165 12.16 3.41 -2.99
CA GLY A 165 13.43 2.80 -2.58
C GLY A 165 14.42 3.84 -2.05
N GLU A 166 14.62 4.94 -2.80
CA GLU A 166 15.47 6.06 -2.39
C GLU A 166 15.03 6.67 -1.05
N GLN A 167 13.71 6.86 -0.88
CA GLN A 167 13.14 7.37 0.36
C GLN A 167 13.33 6.41 1.55
N ILE A 168 13.04 5.12 1.35
CA ILE A 168 13.12 4.08 2.38
C ILE A 168 14.54 3.91 2.89
N GLU A 169 15.53 3.87 2.00
CA GLU A 169 16.94 3.78 2.37
C GLU A 169 17.39 4.97 3.23
N ALA A 170 16.94 6.18 2.87
CA ALA A 170 17.26 7.40 3.60
C ALA A 170 16.58 7.46 4.98
N LEU A 171 15.31 7.06 5.08
CA LEU A 171 14.59 6.93 6.35
C LEU A 171 15.26 5.90 7.27
N ALA A 172 15.68 4.75 6.71
CA ALA A 172 16.38 3.72 7.46
C ALA A 172 17.74 4.22 8.00
N GLU A 173 18.52 4.95 7.20
CA GLU A 173 19.74 5.62 7.67
C GLU A 173 19.45 6.64 8.77
N GLY A 174 18.32 7.35 8.66
CA GLY A 174 17.84 8.30 9.65
C GLY A 174 17.41 7.69 11.00
N GLY A 175 17.29 6.36 11.10
CA GLY A 175 17.01 5.68 12.37
C GLY A 175 15.52 5.62 12.73
N VAL A 176 14.64 5.46 11.75
CA VAL A 176 13.22 5.15 12.00
C VAL A 176 13.04 3.73 12.56
N ASP A 177 11.96 3.50 13.31
CA ASP A 177 11.63 2.19 13.90
C ASP A 177 10.72 1.34 13.00
N ALA A 178 9.96 1.97 12.12
CA ALA A 178 9.06 1.34 11.17
C ALA A 178 8.85 2.25 9.95
N LEU A 179 8.40 1.67 8.86
CA LEU A 179 7.96 2.40 7.67
C LEU A 179 6.44 2.50 7.68
N LEU A 180 5.89 3.70 7.55
CA LEU A 180 4.45 3.94 7.46
C LEU A 180 4.12 4.41 6.05
N ILE A 181 3.56 3.51 5.23
CA ILE A 181 3.03 3.86 3.91
C ILE A 181 1.57 4.24 4.12
N GLU A 182 1.24 5.51 3.96
CA GLU A 182 -0.03 6.07 4.42
C GLU A 182 -0.75 6.94 3.40
N THR A 183 -2.03 7.24 3.71
CA THR A 183 -2.93 7.97 2.82
C THR A 183 -2.97 7.33 1.44
N ILE A 184 -2.95 5.99 1.40
CA ILE A 184 -2.93 5.23 0.15
C ILE A 184 -4.27 5.42 -0.55
N PHE A 185 -4.28 6.25 -1.59
CA PHE A 185 -5.43 6.44 -2.47
C PHE A 185 -5.40 5.52 -3.70
N ASP A 186 -4.20 5.09 -4.10
CA ASP A 186 -3.94 4.18 -5.22
C ASP A 186 -3.17 2.95 -4.72
N THR A 187 -3.82 1.79 -4.76
CA THR A 187 -3.25 0.54 -4.28
C THR A 187 -2.04 0.10 -5.10
N LEU A 188 -1.97 0.43 -6.39
CA LEU A 188 -0.83 0.08 -7.23
C LEU A 188 0.41 0.87 -6.82
N ASN A 189 0.25 2.13 -6.40
CA ASN A 189 1.32 2.90 -5.77
C ASN A 189 1.81 2.24 -4.48
N ALA A 190 0.88 1.81 -3.62
CA ALA A 190 1.26 1.11 -2.39
C ALA A 190 1.95 -0.23 -2.66
N LYS A 191 1.53 -0.99 -3.68
CA LYS A 191 2.23 -2.21 -4.10
C LYS A 191 3.67 -1.91 -4.54
N ALA A 192 3.90 -0.78 -5.24
CA ALA A 192 5.26 -0.35 -5.58
C ALA A 192 6.10 0.00 -4.33
N ALA A 193 5.52 0.72 -3.36
CA ALA A 193 6.17 1.02 -2.09
C ALA A 193 6.47 -0.25 -1.27
N VAL A 194 5.53 -1.19 -1.20
CA VAL A 194 5.72 -2.50 -0.57
C VAL A 194 6.82 -3.28 -1.27
N PHE A 195 6.83 -3.32 -2.60
CA PHE A 195 7.86 -4.01 -3.37
C PHE A 195 9.26 -3.43 -3.07
N ALA A 196 9.38 -2.10 -3.00
CA ALA A 196 10.61 -1.41 -2.62
C ALA A 196 11.05 -1.77 -1.19
N ALA A 197 10.12 -1.70 -0.22
CA ALA A 197 10.38 -2.02 1.19
C ALA A 197 10.76 -3.49 1.41
N LEU A 198 10.07 -4.43 0.75
CA LEU A 198 10.41 -5.85 0.80
C LEU A 198 11.78 -6.11 0.16
N SER A 199 12.12 -5.40 -0.91
CA SER A 199 13.43 -5.52 -1.56
C SER A 199 14.55 -4.96 -0.68
N PHE A 200 14.34 -3.82 -0.02
CA PHE A 200 15.24 -3.27 0.98
C PHE A 200 15.45 -4.25 2.14
N ASN A 201 14.36 -4.79 2.70
CA ASN A 201 14.41 -5.70 3.86
C ASN A 201 15.11 -7.05 3.60
N VAL A 202 15.32 -7.45 2.34
CA VAL A 202 16.07 -8.67 2.01
C VAL A 202 17.56 -8.52 2.32
N SER A 203 18.14 -7.34 2.10
CA SER A 203 19.57 -7.07 2.30
C SER A 203 19.86 -6.14 3.48
N ALA A 204 18.84 -5.52 4.06
CA ALA A 204 19.00 -4.59 5.17
C ALA A 204 19.58 -5.29 6.42
N PRO A 205 20.61 -4.71 7.07
CA PRO A 205 21.13 -5.22 8.35
C PRO A 205 20.07 -5.25 9.46
N LYS A 206 19.16 -4.26 9.42
CA LYS A 206 18.01 -4.15 10.32
C LYS A 206 16.75 -3.97 9.48
N PRO A 207 16.05 -5.06 9.14
CA PRO A 207 14.76 -4.98 8.46
C PRO A 207 13.77 -4.16 9.27
N LEU A 208 12.97 -3.33 8.59
CA LEU A 208 11.98 -2.46 9.21
C LEU A 208 10.57 -3.03 9.01
N PRO A 209 9.72 -3.05 10.07
CA PRO A 209 8.32 -3.40 9.92
C PRO A 209 7.59 -2.36 9.08
N LEU A 210 6.64 -2.82 8.26
CA LEU A 210 5.76 -1.97 7.47
C LEU A 210 4.45 -1.75 8.25
N MET A 211 3.95 -0.53 8.23
CA MET A 211 2.57 -0.18 8.56
C MET A 211 1.92 0.39 7.30
N LEU A 212 0.68 0.00 7.03
CA LEU A 212 -0.06 0.43 5.83
C LEU A 212 -1.34 1.12 6.24
N SER A 213 -1.60 2.31 5.72
CA SER A 213 -2.85 3.03 5.98
C SER A 213 -3.47 3.54 4.68
N GLY A 214 -4.67 3.06 4.39
CA GLY A 214 -5.47 3.49 3.24
C GLY A 214 -6.27 4.75 3.51
N THR A 215 -6.75 5.38 2.44
CA THR A 215 -7.77 6.42 2.54
C THR A 215 -9.02 5.99 1.76
N ILE A 216 -10.17 6.00 2.44
CA ILE A 216 -11.47 5.79 1.82
C ILE A 216 -12.03 7.18 1.50
N THR A 217 -12.33 7.46 0.23
CA THR A 217 -12.53 8.84 -0.22
C THR A 217 -13.93 9.39 0.07
N ASP A 218 -14.93 8.52 0.16
CA ASP A 218 -16.31 8.92 0.38
C ASP A 218 -17.16 7.77 0.96
N ALA A 219 -18.46 8.04 1.14
CA ALA A 219 -19.43 7.11 1.69
C ALA A 219 -19.64 5.83 0.85
N SER A 220 -19.13 5.74 -0.38
CA SER A 220 -19.17 4.51 -1.18
C SER A 220 -18.28 3.40 -0.60
N GLY A 221 -17.36 3.75 0.31
CA GLY A 221 -16.47 2.80 0.96
C GLY A 221 -15.32 2.31 0.08
N ARG A 222 -14.93 3.12 -0.92
CA ARG A 222 -13.86 2.81 -1.86
C ARG A 222 -12.67 3.77 -1.73
N THR A 223 -11.48 3.29 -2.09
CA THR A 223 -10.31 4.14 -2.36
C THR A 223 -10.54 4.99 -3.62
N LEU A 224 -9.67 5.98 -3.88
CA LEU A 224 -9.72 6.74 -5.13
C LEU A 224 -9.57 5.83 -6.36
N SER A 225 -8.75 4.78 -6.26
CA SER A 225 -8.59 3.75 -7.30
C SER A 225 -9.75 2.75 -7.39
N GLY A 226 -10.83 2.96 -6.62
CA GLY A 226 -12.08 2.21 -6.70
C GLY A 226 -12.13 0.92 -5.88
N GLN A 227 -11.11 0.59 -5.08
CA GLN A 227 -11.08 -0.65 -4.31
C GLN A 227 -11.91 -0.55 -3.03
N THR A 228 -12.68 -1.60 -2.73
CA THR A 228 -13.33 -1.73 -1.41
C THR A 228 -12.30 -2.01 -0.32
N ALA A 229 -12.64 -1.73 0.93
CA ALA A 229 -11.75 -1.98 2.09
C ALA A 229 -11.21 -3.43 2.17
N GLU A 230 -12.05 -4.44 1.89
CA GLU A 230 -11.62 -5.85 1.93
C GLU A 230 -10.72 -6.20 0.73
N ALA A 231 -11.02 -5.68 -0.48
CA ALA A 231 -10.17 -5.85 -1.65
C ALA A 231 -8.79 -5.19 -1.45
N PHE A 232 -8.77 -4.02 -0.81
CA PHE A 232 -7.56 -3.30 -0.43
C PHE A 232 -6.66 -4.14 0.50
N TRP A 233 -7.24 -4.72 1.56
CA TRP A 233 -6.52 -5.66 2.43
C TRP A 233 -5.95 -6.85 1.65
N ILE A 234 -6.76 -7.54 0.85
CA ILE A 234 -6.31 -8.72 0.08
C ILE A 234 -5.14 -8.37 -0.85
N SER A 235 -5.16 -7.18 -1.44
CA SER A 235 -4.12 -6.71 -2.37
C SER A 235 -2.77 -6.48 -1.68
N LEU A 236 -2.77 -6.14 -0.39
CA LEU A 236 -1.57 -5.74 0.36
C LEU A 236 -1.19 -6.72 1.49
N ALA A 237 -2.01 -7.72 1.80
CA ALA A 237 -1.75 -8.71 2.85
C ALA A 237 -0.42 -9.45 2.68
N HIS A 238 0.06 -9.58 1.43
CA HIS A 238 1.36 -10.18 1.11
C HIS A 238 2.55 -9.44 1.75
N ALA A 239 2.39 -8.14 2.06
CA ALA A 239 3.38 -7.34 2.77
C ALA A 239 3.59 -7.80 4.22
N ARG A 240 2.64 -8.56 4.79
CA ARG A 240 2.58 -8.96 6.20
C ARG A 240 2.85 -7.76 7.13
N PRO A 241 2.07 -6.66 7.00
CA PRO A 241 2.37 -5.44 7.72
C PRO A 241 2.19 -5.65 9.23
N LEU A 242 2.96 -4.93 10.04
CA LEU A 242 2.77 -4.88 11.48
C LEU A 242 1.38 -4.32 11.82
N ALA A 243 0.97 -3.24 11.16
CA ALA A 243 -0.35 -2.65 11.30
C ALA A 243 -0.97 -2.31 9.94
N PHE A 244 -2.29 -2.45 9.83
CA PHE A 244 -3.07 -2.12 8.65
C PHE A 244 -4.31 -1.30 9.04
N GLY A 245 -4.60 -0.21 8.34
CA GLY A 245 -5.67 0.66 8.78
C GLY A 245 -6.12 1.70 7.77
N PHE A 246 -6.79 2.72 8.30
CA PHE A 246 -7.26 3.86 7.51
C PHE A 246 -6.94 5.19 8.20
N ASN A 247 -6.72 6.20 7.37
CA ASN A 247 -6.49 7.57 7.80
C ASN A 247 -7.03 8.57 6.78
N CYS A 248 -7.16 9.82 7.23
CA CYS A 248 -7.59 10.94 6.41
C CYS A 248 -8.99 10.74 5.79
N ALA A 249 -9.34 11.66 4.87
CA ALA A 249 -10.60 11.82 4.11
C ALA A 249 -11.89 11.86 4.95
N LEU A 250 -12.14 10.83 5.75
CA LEU A 250 -13.30 10.67 6.61
C LEU A 250 -13.01 11.14 8.03
N GLY A 251 -14.06 11.65 8.67
CA GLY A 251 -14.09 11.78 10.14
C GLY A 251 -14.29 10.41 10.81
N ALA A 252 -14.15 10.38 12.13
CA ALA A 252 -14.23 9.13 12.89
C ALA A 252 -15.54 8.35 12.68
N LYS A 253 -16.69 9.05 12.67
CA LYS A 253 -18.01 8.44 12.47
C LYS A 253 -18.12 7.69 11.15
N ASP A 254 -17.65 8.29 10.06
CA ASP A 254 -17.77 7.71 8.72
C ASP A 254 -16.72 6.62 8.46
N MET A 255 -15.59 6.65 9.19
CA MET A 255 -14.55 5.62 9.09
C MET A 255 -14.92 4.30 9.79
N GLN A 256 -15.72 4.36 10.86
CA GLN A 256 -16.06 3.20 11.70
C GLN A 256 -16.60 1.98 10.92
N PRO A 257 -17.55 2.12 9.97
CA PRO A 257 -18.09 0.98 9.24
C PRO A 257 -17.03 0.27 8.40
N HIS A 258 -16.07 1.01 7.86
CA HIS A 258 -14.98 0.45 7.05
C HIS A 258 -13.96 -0.32 7.90
N LEU A 259 -13.65 0.17 9.10
CA LEU A 259 -12.86 -0.58 10.08
C LEU A 259 -13.59 -1.86 10.50
N ALA A 260 -14.87 -1.77 10.81
CA ALA A 260 -15.68 -2.93 11.20
C ALA A 260 -15.72 -4.00 10.10
N ALA A 261 -15.84 -3.60 8.84
CA ALA A 261 -15.89 -4.50 7.68
C ALA A 261 -14.63 -5.38 7.56
N ILE A 262 -13.44 -4.84 7.85
CA ILE A 262 -12.17 -5.59 7.69
C ILE A 262 -11.65 -6.18 9.00
N SER A 263 -12.12 -5.71 10.17
CA SER A 263 -11.60 -6.09 11.49
C SER A 263 -11.59 -7.59 11.78
N ARG A 264 -12.47 -8.38 11.15
CA ARG A 264 -12.53 -9.85 11.33
C ARG A 264 -11.67 -10.64 10.35
N HIS A 265 -11.07 -9.95 9.37
CA HIS A 265 -10.35 -10.52 8.24
C HIS A 265 -8.87 -10.12 8.21
N VAL A 266 -8.55 -8.93 8.72
CA VAL A 266 -7.17 -8.47 8.91
C VAL A 266 -6.54 -9.26 10.07
N ASP A 267 -5.51 -10.03 9.79
CA ASP A 267 -4.80 -10.86 10.79
C ASP A 267 -3.54 -10.19 11.34
N THR A 268 -3.48 -8.86 11.24
CA THR A 268 -2.45 -7.98 11.78
C THR A 268 -3.08 -6.96 12.75
N PHE A 269 -2.26 -6.10 13.37
CA PHE A 269 -2.78 -5.00 14.17
C PHE A 269 -3.52 -3.99 13.31
N MET A 270 -4.48 -3.26 13.88
CA MET A 270 -5.23 -2.24 13.16
C MET A 270 -4.94 -0.83 13.63
N SER A 271 -4.80 0.10 12.68
CA SER A 271 -4.68 1.54 12.95
C SER A 271 -5.89 2.32 12.46
N ALA A 272 -6.23 3.40 13.16
CA ALA A 272 -7.21 4.37 12.68
C ALA A 272 -6.86 5.77 13.17
N TYR A 273 -6.68 6.71 12.25
CA TYR A 273 -6.37 8.10 12.59
C TYR A 273 -7.14 9.05 11.66
N PRO A 274 -8.43 9.29 11.96
CA PRO A 274 -9.33 10.07 11.11
C PRO A 274 -9.01 11.57 11.16
N ASN A 275 -9.64 12.33 10.26
CA ASN A 275 -9.64 13.79 10.34
C ASN A 275 -10.46 14.29 11.54
N ALA A 276 -10.19 15.51 11.99
CA ALA A 276 -11.01 16.22 12.97
C ALA A 276 -12.33 16.72 12.33
N GLY A 277 -13.14 15.77 11.85
CA GLY A 277 -14.34 16.01 11.04
C GLY A 277 -14.02 16.24 9.56
N LEU A 278 -15.05 16.61 8.80
CA LEU A 278 -14.89 17.07 7.42
C LEU A 278 -14.52 18.56 7.42
N PRO A 279 -13.67 19.02 6.47
CA PRO A 279 -13.33 20.43 6.38
C PRO A 279 -14.57 21.27 6.07
N ASN A 280 -14.67 22.44 6.70
CA ASN A 280 -15.72 23.41 6.42
C ASN A 280 -15.48 24.11 5.06
N ARG A 281 -16.37 25.02 4.67
CA ARG A 281 -16.27 25.74 3.38
C ARG A 281 -15.00 26.58 3.20
N PHE A 282 -14.27 26.84 4.30
CA PHE A 282 -12.99 27.56 4.31
C PHE A 282 -11.79 26.60 4.40
N GLY A 283 -12.01 25.28 4.40
CA GLY A 283 -10.97 24.27 4.53
C GLY A 283 -10.50 24.04 5.97
N GLU A 284 -11.20 24.59 6.97
CA GLU A 284 -10.85 24.46 8.38
C GLU A 284 -11.59 23.28 9.03
N TYR A 285 -11.07 22.79 10.16
CA TYR A 285 -11.63 21.65 10.89
C TYR A 285 -12.19 22.11 12.23
N ASP A 286 -13.52 22.00 12.37
CA ASP A 286 -14.27 22.56 13.50
C ASP A 286 -14.55 21.55 14.62
N GLN A 287 -14.24 20.25 14.41
CA GLN A 287 -14.51 19.23 15.41
C GLN A 287 -13.66 19.46 16.66
N SER A 288 -14.27 19.42 17.84
CA SER A 288 -13.54 19.60 19.10
C SER A 288 -12.74 18.35 19.48
N ALA A 289 -11.68 18.54 20.28
CA ALA A 289 -10.89 17.46 20.85
C ALA A 289 -11.73 16.43 21.62
N LYS A 290 -12.75 16.90 22.35
CA LYS A 290 -13.66 16.01 23.09
C LYS A 290 -14.52 15.19 22.14
N ASP A 291 -15.14 15.80 21.13
CA ASP A 291 -16.04 15.10 20.22
C ASP A 291 -15.27 14.06 19.37
N MET A 292 -14.07 14.42 18.91
CA MET A 292 -13.20 13.48 18.20
C MET A 292 -12.78 12.32 19.10
N ALA A 293 -12.38 12.58 20.35
CA ALA A 293 -11.97 11.54 21.30
C ALA A 293 -13.13 10.62 21.70
N ASP A 294 -14.35 11.15 21.85
CA ASP A 294 -15.55 10.36 22.13
C ASP A 294 -15.78 9.34 20.99
N LEU A 295 -15.74 9.79 19.73
CA LEU A 295 -15.92 8.93 18.55
C LEU A 295 -14.77 7.92 18.35
N VAL A 296 -13.51 8.36 18.46
CA VAL A 296 -12.34 7.46 18.35
C VAL A 296 -12.34 6.43 19.49
N GLY A 297 -12.79 6.81 20.69
CA GLY A 297 -12.98 5.91 21.82
C GLY A 297 -13.99 4.78 21.52
N GLU A 298 -14.98 5.01 20.66
CA GLU A 298 -15.90 3.95 20.21
C GLU A 298 -15.19 2.88 19.39
N PHE A 299 -14.15 3.21 18.62
CA PHE A 299 -13.38 2.21 17.88
C PHE A 299 -12.74 1.20 18.81
N ALA A 300 -12.14 1.69 19.90
CA ALA A 300 -11.50 0.85 20.91
C ALA A 300 -12.55 0.01 21.67
N ARG A 301 -13.68 0.60 22.08
CA ARG A 301 -14.77 -0.13 22.74
C ARG A 301 -15.39 -1.21 21.86
N ALA A 302 -15.40 -1.00 20.54
CA ALA A 302 -15.90 -1.94 19.55
C ALA A 302 -14.86 -3.00 19.11
N ASP A 303 -13.70 -3.09 19.77
CA ASP A 303 -12.64 -4.07 19.48
C ASP A 303 -12.11 -3.93 18.03
N LEU A 304 -12.01 -2.69 17.50
CA LEU A 304 -11.65 -2.43 16.10
C LEU A 304 -10.18 -2.04 15.88
N VAL A 305 -9.48 -1.54 16.90
CA VAL A 305 -8.18 -0.86 16.72
C VAL A 305 -7.13 -1.25 17.76
N ASN A 306 -5.87 -1.13 17.37
CA ASN A 306 -4.67 -1.30 18.18
C ASN A 306 -3.82 -0.01 18.23
N ILE A 307 -3.95 0.85 17.22
CA ILE A 307 -3.32 2.18 17.12
C ILE A 307 -4.41 3.20 16.83
N VAL A 308 -4.41 4.31 17.56
CA VAL A 308 -5.28 5.46 17.27
C VAL A 308 -4.49 6.76 17.22
N GLY A 309 -4.91 7.72 16.41
CA GLY A 309 -4.28 9.02 16.29
C GLY A 309 -5.20 10.04 15.62
N GLY A 310 -4.62 11.07 15.01
CA GLY A 310 -5.37 12.03 14.19
C GLY A 310 -4.67 12.35 12.87
N CYS A 311 -5.44 12.72 11.86
CA CYS A 311 -4.91 13.23 10.60
C CYS A 311 -5.25 14.73 10.47
N CYS A 312 -5.72 15.20 9.31
CA CYS A 312 -5.95 16.62 9.05
C CYS A 312 -6.87 17.26 10.10
N GLY A 313 -6.48 18.46 10.57
CA GLY A 313 -7.21 19.21 11.58
C GLY A 313 -6.90 18.83 13.03
N SER A 314 -6.33 17.65 13.27
CA SER A 314 -5.97 17.22 14.62
C SER A 314 -4.81 18.04 15.19
N THR A 315 -4.79 18.17 16.52
CA THR A 315 -3.84 18.99 17.28
C THR A 315 -3.38 18.24 18.53
N PRO A 316 -2.36 18.73 19.27
CA PRO A 316 -1.97 18.14 20.55
C PRO A 316 -3.14 18.01 21.55
N GLU A 317 -4.12 18.92 21.51
CA GLU A 317 -5.32 18.81 22.36
C GLU A 317 -6.18 17.60 21.99
N HIS A 318 -6.34 17.33 20.69
CA HIS A 318 -7.05 16.14 20.19
C HIS A 318 -6.32 14.86 20.62
N ILE A 319 -5.00 14.80 20.43
CA ILE A 319 -4.20 13.62 20.78
C ILE A 319 -4.26 13.35 22.29
N ARG A 320 -4.20 14.38 23.12
CA ARG A 320 -4.36 14.24 24.57
C ARG A 320 -5.73 13.69 24.96
N ALA A 321 -6.80 14.21 24.34
CA ALA A 321 -8.15 13.74 24.58
C ALA A 321 -8.34 12.28 24.14
N ILE A 322 -7.83 11.91 22.96
CA ILE A 322 -7.86 10.54 22.42
C ILE A 322 -7.09 9.59 23.35
N ALA A 323 -5.86 9.96 23.75
CA ALA A 323 -5.03 9.17 24.65
C ALA A 323 -5.74 8.90 25.98
N GLN A 324 -6.42 9.90 26.54
CA GLN A 324 -7.20 9.74 27.77
C GLN A 324 -8.44 8.86 27.57
N ALA A 325 -9.12 8.96 26.42
CA ALA A 325 -10.33 8.20 26.12
C ALA A 325 -10.07 6.69 25.95
N VAL A 326 -8.88 6.29 25.46
CA VAL A 326 -8.53 4.88 25.21
C VAL A 326 -7.60 4.25 26.24
N LYS A 327 -7.10 5.02 27.21
CA LYS A 327 -6.06 4.62 28.18
C LYS A 327 -6.31 3.26 28.85
N ASP A 328 -7.53 3.04 29.31
CA ASP A 328 -7.93 1.87 30.10
C ASP A 328 -8.72 0.83 29.26
N LEU A 329 -8.76 1.00 27.94
CA LEU A 329 -9.45 0.09 27.03
C LEU A 329 -8.50 -1.00 26.49
N PRO A 330 -8.98 -2.23 26.32
CA PRO A 330 -8.16 -3.30 25.76
C PRO A 330 -7.89 -3.04 24.26
N PRO A 331 -6.71 -3.42 23.74
CA PRO A 331 -6.45 -3.38 22.32
C PRO A 331 -7.25 -4.47 21.59
N ARG A 332 -7.50 -4.24 20.29
CA ARG A 332 -8.17 -5.23 19.44
C ARG A 332 -7.48 -6.59 19.47
N LYS A 333 -8.26 -7.67 19.60
CA LYS A 333 -7.75 -9.03 19.44
C LYS A 333 -7.53 -9.37 17.98
N VAL A 334 -6.27 -9.60 17.61
CA VAL A 334 -5.91 -10.01 16.24
C VAL A 334 -6.48 -11.41 15.95
N PRO A 335 -7.31 -11.59 14.91
CA PRO A 335 -7.88 -12.88 14.55
C PRO A 335 -6.79 -13.81 14.01
N LYS A 336 -7.02 -15.12 14.12
CA LYS A 336 -6.11 -16.12 13.52
C LYS A 336 -6.13 -15.99 11.99
N HIS A 337 -4.95 -16.09 11.39
CA HIS A 337 -4.77 -16.18 9.94
C HIS A 337 -5.66 -17.30 9.36
N ARG A 338 -6.34 -16.99 8.26
CA ARG A 338 -7.22 -17.95 7.55
C ARG A 338 -6.49 -18.52 6.35
N THR A 339 -6.49 -19.83 6.21
CA THR A 339 -5.90 -20.56 5.07
C THR A 339 -6.85 -20.61 3.87
N ILE A 340 -7.62 -19.56 3.63
CA ILE A 340 -8.59 -19.48 2.52
C ILE A 340 -7.94 -18.69 1.39
N SER A 341 -7.98 -19.21 0.17
CA SER A 341 -7.49 -18.48 -1.00
C SER A 341 -8.34 -17.25 -1.25
N THR A 342 -7.67 -16.11 -1.31
CA THR A 342 -8.27 -14.80 -1.60
C THR A 342 -7.57 -14.15 -2.78
N TYR A 343 -8.35 -13.49 -3.63
CA TYR A 343 -7.92 -12.69 -4.76
C TYR A 343 -8.71 -11.39 -4.78
N SER A 344 -8.29 -10.41 -5.58
CA SER A 344 -9.03 -9.16 -5.70
C SER A 344 -8.86 -8.52 -7.07
N GLY A 345 -9.94 -7.91 -7.54
CA GLY A 345 -9.92 -6.79 -8.48
C GLY A 345 -10.13 -5.49 -7.69
N LEU A 346 -11.18 -4.74 -8.03
CA LEU A 346 -11.76 -3.69 -7.16
C LEU A 346 -12.56 -4.29 -6.00
N GLU A 347 -13.01 -5.54 -6.14
CA GLU A 347 -13.80 -6.27 -5.15
C GLU A 347 -13.11 -7.57 -4.74
N PRO A 348 -13.39 -8.09 -3.54
CA PRO A 348 -12.77 -9.31 -3.04
C PRO A 348 -13.38 -10.56 -3.69
N LEU A 349 -12.53 -11.53 -4.05
CA LEU A 349 -12.93 -12.90 -4.36
C LEU A 349 -12.35 -13.83 -3.28
N VAL A 350 -13.20 -14.33 -2.39
CA VAL A 350 -12.80 -15.18 -1.25
C VAL A 350 -13.32 -16.59 -1.49
N LEU A 351 -12.45 -17.58 -1.72
CA LEU A 351 -12.84 -18.95 -2.06
C LEU A 351 -13.31 -19.76 -0.85
N ARG A 352 -14.58 -19.61 -0.47
CA ARG A 352 -15.17 -20.33 0.67
C ARG A 352 -15.52 -21.76 0.29
N LYS A 353 -15.58 -22.67 1.28
CA LYS A 353 -15.90 -24.09 1.06
C LYS A 353 -17.31 -24.29 0.47
N GLU A 354 -18.21 -23.37 0.74
CA GLU A 354 -19.60 -23.38 0.27
C GLU A 354 -19.74 -22.82 -1.16
N MET A 355 -18.68 -22.26 -1.74
CA MET A 355 -18.71 -21.79 -3.12
C MET A 355 -18.68 -22.95 -4.10
N ASN A 356 -19.41 -22.77 -5.20
CA ASN A 356 -19.34 -23.66 -6.35
C ASN A 356 -18.03 -23.47 -7.13
N PHE A 357 -17.92 -24.16 -8.27
CA PHE A 357 -16.85 -23.96 -9.24
C PHE A 357 -16.70 -22.48 -9.64
N ILE A 358 -15.46 -21.99 -9.65
CA ILE A 358 -15.13 -20.63 -10.06
C ILE A 358 -14.82 -20.62 -11.55
N ASN A 359 -15.66 -19.93 -12.32
CA ASN A 359 -15.44 -19.77 -13.74
C ASN A 359 -14.34 -18.74 -13.99
N ILE A 360 -13.33 -19.13 -14.77
CA ILE A 360 -12.29 -18.26 -15.31
C ILE A 360 -12.65 -17.99 -16.78
N GLY A 361 -12.83 -16.72 -17.14
CA GLY A 361 -13.16 -16.32 -18.50
C GLY A 361 -11.96 -16.45 -19.44
N GLU A 362 -12.00 -17.40 -20.37
CA GLU A 362 -10.92 -17.75 -21.32
C GLU A 362 -10.89 -16.95 -22.64
N ARG A 363 -11.92 -16.14 -22.93
CA ARG A 363 -12.14 -15.57 -24.27
C ARG A 363 -11.26 -14.36 -24.59
N THR A 364 -10.57 -13.82 -23.60
CA THR A 364 -9.59 -12.73 -23.65
C THR A 364 -8.18 -13.26 -23.92
N ASN A 365 -8.09 -14.22 -24.85
CA ASN A 365 -6.88 -14.94 -25.19
C ASN A 365 -6.67 -14.87 -26.70
N VAL A 366 -5.55 -14.28 -27.14
CA VAL A 366 -5.24 -14.10 -28.57
C VAL A 366 -5.09 -15.47 -29.26
N THR A 367 -4.49 -16.46 -28.61
CA THR A 367 -4.35 -17.81 -29.20
C THR A 367 -5.66 -18.60 -29.22
N GLY A 368 -6.53 -18.39 -28.22
CA GLY A 368 -7.75 -19.19 -28.01
C GLY A 368 -9.03 -18.62 -28.63
N SER A 369 -9.07 -17.32 -28.93
CA SER A 369 -10.30 -16.62 -29.32
C SER A 369 -10.12 -15.83 -30.61
N LYS A 370 -10.63 -16.37 -31.73
CA LYS A 370 -10.57 -15.71 -33.06
C LYS A 370 -11.11 -14.28 -33.07
N LYS A 371 -12.19 -14.02 -32.31
CA LYS A 371 -12.77 -12.68 -32.20
C LYS A 371 -11.80 -11.74 -31.48
N PHE A 372 -11.26 -12.16 -30.35
CA PHE A 372 -10.36 -11.32 -29.54
C PHE A 372 -9.03 -11.06 -30.27
N ALA A 373 -8.44 -12.11 -30.86
CA ALA A 373 -7.23 -12.01 -31.68
C ALA A 373 -7.35 -10.95 -32.77
N ARG A 374 -8.45 -10.99 -33.55
CA ARG A 374 -8.74 -9.99 -34.59
C ARG A 374 -8.81 -8.58 -34.00
N LEU A 375 -9.50 -8.40 -32.88
CA LEU A 375 -9.66 -7.08 -32.25
C LEU A 375 -8.33 -6.53 -31.74
N ILE A 376 -7.47 -7.34 -31.15
CA ILE A 376 -6.15 -6.91 -30.67
C ILE A 376 -5.21 -6.59 -31.85
N ILE A 377 -5.17 -7.45 -32.88
CA ILE A 377 -4.34 -7.25 -34.07
C ILE A 377 -4.77 -6.02 -34.86
N GLU A 378 -6.07 -5.74 -34.95
CA GLU A 378 -6.62 -4.54 -35.58
C GLU A 378 -6.64 -3.31 -34.65
N GLU A 379 -6.05 -3.41 -33.44
CA GLU A 379 -6.00 -2.37 -32.41
C GLU A 379 -7.37 -1.80 -31.98
N LYS A 380 -8.43 -2.60 -32.11
CA LYS A 380 -9.80 -2.30 -31.67
C LYS A 380 -9.99 -2.63 -30.19
N TYR A 381 -9.21 -1.98 -29.35
CA TYR A 381 -9.18 -2.25 -27.90
C TYR A 381 -10.54 -2.04 -27.21
N GLU A 382 -11.36 -1.09 -27.66
CA GLU A 382 -12.63 -0.81 -26.98
C GLU A 382 -13.68 -1.89 -27.26
N GLU A 383 -13.66 -2.43 -28.48
CA GLU A 383 -14.41 -3.64 -28.80
C GLU A 383 -13.85 -4.85 -28.06
N ALA A 384 -12.53 -4.92 -27.83
CA ALA A 384 -11.90 -6.00 -27.07
C ALA A 384 -12.31 -5.98 -25.58
N LEU A 385 -12.45 -4.79 -24.97
CA LEU A 385 -13.00 -4.62 -23.61
C LEU A 385 -14.40 -5.22 -23.49
N SER A 386 -15.22 -5.12 -24.54
CA SER A 386 -16.56 -5.73 -24.54
C SER A 386 -16.51 -7.26 -24.37
N VAL A 387 -15.45 -7.93 -24.85
CA VAL A 387 -15.25 -9.37 -24.67
C VAL A 387 -14.98 -9.69 -23.20
N ALA A 388 -14.14 -8.90 -22.54
CA ALA A 388 -13.87 -9.03 -21.11
C ALA A 388 -15.15 -8.76 -20.28
N ARG A 389 -15.84 -7.65 -20.55
CA ARG A 389 -17.09 -7.27 -19.85
C ARG A 389 -18.16 -8.35 -19.95
N GLN A 390 -18.40 -8.87 -21.15
CA GLN A 390 -19.38 -9.94 -21.37
C GLN A 390 -19.06 -11.20 -20.56
N GLN A 391 -17.79 -11.54 -20.34
CA GLN A 391 -17.44 -12.70 -19.52
C GLN A 391 -17.82 -12.46 -18.05
N VAL A 392 -17.53 -11.27 -17.52
CA VAL A 392 -17.89 -10.90 -16.14
C VAL A 392 -19.40 -10.85 -15.95
N GLU A 393 -20.14 -10.27 -16.90
CA GLU A 393 -21.61 -10.23 -16.90
C GLU A 393 -22.25 -11.62 -16.94
N ASN A 394 -21.60 -12.57 -17.63
CA ASN A 394 -22.04 -13.97 -17.73
C ASN A 394 -21.51 -14.86 -16.59
N GLY A 395 -20.96 -14.26 -15.53
CA GLY A 395 -20.61 -14.98 -14.29
C GLY A 395 -19.19 -15.51 -14.20
N ALA A 396 -18.25 -15.01 -15.03
CA ALA A 396 -16.83 -15.24 -14.79
C ALA A 396 -16.40 -14.52 -13.51
N GLY A 397 -15.86 -15.27 -12.55
CA GLY A 397 -15.32 -14.74 -11.29
C GLY A 397 -13.89 -14.25 -11.41
N ILE A 398 -13.18 -14.64 -12.46
CA ILE A 398 -11.80 -14.27 -12.81
C ILE A 398 -11.76 -14.12 -14.34
N ILE A 399 -10.95 -13.19 -14.87
CA ILE A 399 -10.73 -13.06 -16.32
C ILE A 399 -9.27 -13.43 -16.64
N ASP A 400 -9.09 -14.39 -17.54
CA ASP A 400 -7.79 -14.78 -18.09
C ASP A 400 -7.40 -13.87 -19.25
N ILE A 401 -6.18 -13.32 -19.24
CA ILE A 401 -5.71 -12.41 -20.29
C ILE A 401 -4.41 -12.95 -20.84
N ASN A 402 -4.44 -13.32 -22.12
CA ASN A 402 -3.27 -13.77 -22.87
C ASN A 402 -3.10 -12.95 -24.15
N MET A 403 -1.90 -12.39 -24.32
CA MET A 403 -1.50 -11.58 -25.49
C MET A 403 -0.36 -12.22 -26.28
N ASP A 404 -0.06 -13.50 -26.03
CA ASP A 404 1.04 -14.20 -26.69
C ASP A 404 0.65 -14.50 -28.14
N GLU A 405 1.36 -13.87 -29.09
CA GLU A 405 1.23 -14.14 -30.52
C GLU A 405 2.53 -13.73 -31.22
N GLY A 406 2.95 -14.47 -32.25
CA GLY A 406 4.24 -14.26 -32.89
C GLY A 406 4.37 -12.92 -33.61
N MET A 407 3.25 -12.33 -34.01
CA MET A 407 3.17 -11.07 -34.76
C MET A 407 2.87 -9.84 -33.89
N LEU A 408 2.68 -10.02 -32.57
CA LEU A 408 2.35 -8.93 -31.64
C LEU A 408 3.53 -8.62 -30.70
N ASP A 409 3.69 -7.36 -30.35
CA ASP A 409 4.39 -7.00 -29.11
C ASP A 409 3.47 -7.34 -27.93
N ALA A 410 3.54 -8.60 -27.49
CA ALA A 410 2.72 -9.14 -26.41
C ALA A 410 2.83 -8.31 -25.12
N LYS A 411 4.02 -7.78 -24.83
CA LYS A 411 4.25 -6.96 -23.63
C LYS A 411 3.51 -5.63 -23.74
N ALA A 412 3.67 -4.92 -24.86
CA ALA A 412 3.00 -3.63 -25.07
C ALA A 412 1.46 -3.79 -25.12
N ALA A 413 0.97 -4.82 -25.81
CA ALA A 413 -0.46 -5.12 -25.90
C ALA A 413 -1.06 -5.48 -24.53
N MET A 414 -0.35 -6.27 -23.72
CA MET A 414 -0.76 -6.63 -22.36
C MET A 414 -0.85 -5.40 -21.47
N VAL A 415 0.18 -4.55 -21.45
CA VAL A 415 0.19 -3.31 -20.66
C VAL A 415 -0.96 -2.38 -21.07
N LYS A 416 -1.13 -2.15 -22.38
CA LYS A 416 -2.20 -1.28 -22.89
C LYS A 416 -3.59 -1.80 -22.49
N PHE A 417 -3.85 -3.10 -22.69
CA PHE A 417 -5.16 -3.67 -22.39
C PHE A 417 -5.45 -3.69 -20.88
N LEU A 418 -4.47 -3.99 -20.03
CA LEU A 418 -4.66 -3.94 -18.58
C LEU A 418 -4.91 -2.52 -18.07
N ASN A 419 -4.22 -1.52 -18.63
CA ASN A 419 -4.47 -0.12 -18.28
C ASN A 419 -5.90 0.33 -18.67
N LEU A 420 -6.42 -0.16 -19.80
CA LEU A 420 -7.81 0.07 -20.23
C LEU A 420 -8.82 -0.69 -19.36
N ILE A 421 -8.52 -1.92 -18.95
CA ILE A 421 -9.36 -2.65 -18.00
C ILE A 421 -9.46 -1.89 -16.68
N ALA A 422 -8.37 -1.29 -16.20
CA ALA A 422 -8.38 -0.52 -14.97
C ALA A 422 -9.30 0.71 -15.03
N SER A 423 -9.62 1.24 -16.22
CA SER A 423 -10.61 2.32 -16.39
C SER A 423 -12.05 1.84 -16.53
N GLU A 424 -12.30 0.54 -16.53
CA GLU A 424 -13.62 -0.09 -16.71
C GLU A 424 -14.05 -0.82 -15.43
N PRO A 425 -14.79 -0.18 -14.51
CA PRO A 425 -15.12 -0.75 -13.20
C PRO A 425 -15.81 -2.11 -13.24
N ASP A 426 -16.69 -2.33 -14.23
CA ASP A 426 -17.41 -3.60 -14.42
C ASP A 426 -16.47 -4.77 -14.71
N ILE A 427 -15.32 -4.49 -15.35
CA ILE A 427 -14.29 -5.49 -15.64
C ILE A 427 -13.32 -5.56 -14.45
N ALA A 428 -12.83 -4.39 -14.00
CA ALA A 428 -11.82 -4.29 -12.95
C ALA A 428 -12.30 -4.84 -11.59
N ARG A 429 -13.62 -5.01 -11.37
CA ARG A 429 -14.15 -5.57 -10.12
C ARG A 429 -13.64 -6.98 -9.83
N VAL A 430 -13.42 -7.82 -10.84
CA VAL A 430 -12.95 -9.20 -10.66
C VAL A 430 -11.42 -9.30 -10.77
N PRO A 431 -10.79 -10.32 -10.13
CA PRO A 431 -9.36 -10.58 -10.29
C PRO A 431 -8.98 -10.93 -11.74
N ILE A 432 -7.73 -10.60 -12.07
CA ILE A 432 -7.13 -10.93 -13.37
C ILE A 432 -6.21 -12.14 -13.22
N MET A 433 -6.36 -13.11 -14.12
CA MET A 433 -5.37 -14.14 -14.38
C MET A 433 -4.49 -13.68 -15.55
N ILE A 434 -3.21 -13.46 -15.26
CA ILE A 434 -2.21 -13.01 -16.21
C ILE A 434 -1.63 -14.26 -16.89
N ASP A 435 -1.94 -14.46 -18.16
CA ASP A 435 -1.51 -15.63 -18.92
C ASP A 435 -0.46 -15.25 -19.97
N SER A 436 0.74 -15.82 -19.81
CA SER A 436 1.80 -15.75 -20.82
C SER A 436 2.85 -16.84 -20.57
N SER A 437 3.47 -17.29 -21.66
CA SER A 437 4.67 -18.13 -21.65
C SER A 437 5.96 -17.36 -21.40
N LYS A 438 5.92 -16.02 -21.44
CA LYS A 438 7.07 -15.12 -21.34
C LYS A 438 7.07 -14.37 -20.01
N TRP A 439 8.11 -14.57 -19.20
CA TRP A 439 8.18 -13.94 -17.87
C TRP A 439 8.17 -12.41 -17.93
N GLU A 440 8.80 -11.81 -18.93
CA GLU A 440 8.83 -10.36 -19.12
C GLU A 440 7.44 -9.75 -19.40
N VAL A 441 6.51 -10.53 -19.97
CA VAL A 441 5.10 -10.12 -20.18
C VAL A 441 4.34 -10.23 -18.86
N ILE A 442 4.53 -11.35 -18.12
CA ILE A 442 3.95 -11.54 -16.79
C ILE A 442 4.37 -10.41 -15.85
N GLU A 443 5.67 -10.10 -15.81
CA GLU A 443 6.21 -9.08 -14.91
C GLU A 443 5.71 -7.68 -15.28
N ALA A 444 5.57 -7.37 -16.57
CA ALA A 444 4.96 -6.12 -17.02
C ALA A 444 3.47 -6.03 -16.64
N ALA A 445 2.73 -7.14 -16.76
CA ALA A 445 1.32 -7.20 -16.39
C ALA A 445 1.10 -7.01 -14.88
N LEU A 446 1.93 -7.64 -14.05
CA LEU A 446 1.86 -7.48 -12.58
C LEU A 446 2.04 -6.03 -12.12
N GLN A 447 2.75 -5.24 -12.92
CA GLN A 447 2.97 -3.81 -12.70
C GLN A 447 1.78 -2.93 -13.10
N CYS A 448 0.74 -3.50 -13.72
CA CYS A 448 -0.49 -2.79 -14.13
C CYS A 448 -1.71 -3.16 -13.27
N VAL A 449 -1.65 -4.24 -12.47
CA VAL A 449 -2.81 -4.75 -11.72
C VAL A 449 -2.76 -4.34 -10.26
N GLN A 450 -3.73 -3.51 -9.84
CA GLN A 450 -3.85 -3.03 -8.46
C GLN A 450 -4.26 -4.12 -7.45
N GLY A 451 -5.04 -5.11 -7.90
CA GLY A 451 -5.52 -6.23 -7.08
C GLY A 451 -4.51 -7.37 -6.89
N LYS A 452 -4.93 -8.42 -6.19
CA LYS A 452 -4.21 -9.69 -6.08
C LYS A 452 -4.54 -10.58 -7.27
N ALA A 453 -3.67 -10.52 -8.28
CA ALA A 453 -3.75 -11.30 -9.51
C ALA A 453 -3.32 -12.76 -9.33
N ILE A 454 -3.60 -13.57 -10.35
CA ILE A 454 -3.10 -14.94 -10.50
C ILE A 454 -2.17 -14.98 -11.71
N VAL A 455 -0.97 -15.54 -11.57
CA VAL A 455 -0.06 -15.76 -12.70
C VAL A 455 -0.28 -17.16 -13.27
N ASN A 456 -0.58 -17.22 -14.57
CA ASN A 456 -0.72 -18.42 -15.37
C ASN A 456 0.40 -18.43 -16.44
N SER A 457 1.57 -18.97 -16.17
CA SER A 457 1.92 -19.84 -15.04
C SER A 457 3.43 -19.82 -14.78
N ILE A 458 3.84 -20.50 -13.71
CA ILE A 458 5.26 -20.86 -13.46
C ILE A 458 5.42 -22.38 -13.51
N SER A 459 6.64 -22.85 -13.78
CA SER A 459 6.93 -24.29 -13.87
C SER A 459 8.39 -24.61 -13.60
N LEU A 460 8.72 -25.90 -13.50
CA LEU A 460 10.08 -26.41 -13.34
C LEU A 460 10.80 -26.65 -14.68
N LYS A 461 10.18 -26.27 -15.82
CA LYS A 461 10.71 -26.49 -17.17
C LYS A 461 12.14 -25.98 -17.37
N GLU A 462 12.43 -24.78 -16.86
CA GLU A 462 13.76 -24.14 -16.95
C GLU A 462 14.62 -24.43 -15.72
N GLY A 463 14.24 -25.43 -14.95
CA GLY A 463 14.89 -25.81 -13.71
C GLY A 463 14.45 -25.01 -12.50
N GLU A 464 14.99 -25.46 -11.39
CA GLU A 464 14.60 -25.10 -10.05
C GLU A 464 14.98 -23.66 -9.66
N ASP A 465 16.11 -23.14 -10.14
CA ASP A 465 16.56 -21.77 -9.85
C ASP A 465 15.67 -20.71 -10.50
N VAL A 466 15.22 -20.95 -11.72
CA VAL A 466 14.28 -20.07 -12.43
C VAL A 466 12.94 -20.06 -11.70
N PHE A 467 12.44 -21.24 -11.33
CA PHE A 467 11.21 -21.41 -10.57
C PHE A 467 11.25 -20.67 -9.23
N ARG A 468 12.34 -20.82 -8.45
CA ARG A 468 12.54 -20.10 -7.18
C ARG A 468 12.58 -18.59 -7.37
N ARG A 469 13.31 -18.11 -8.37
CA ARG A 469 13.42 -16.67 -8.68
C ARG A 469 12.05 -16.06 -9.05
N GLN A 470 11.28 -16.75 -9.88
CA GLN A 470 9.94 -16.32 -10.26
C GLN A 470 9.01 -16.32 -9.05
N ALA A 471 8.99 -17.39 -8.25
CA ALA A 471 8.18 -17.48 -7.04
C ALA A 471 8.50 -16.35 -6.03
N LEU A 472 9.78 -16.06 -5.80
CA LEU A 472 10.20 -14.95 -4.94
C LEU A 472 9.72 -13.59 -5.47
N LYS A 473 9.75 -13.37 -6.79
CA LYS A 473 9.17 -12.15 -7.39
C LYS A 473 7.66 -12.09 -7.19
N LEU A 474 6.93 -13.19 -7.39
CA LEU A 474 5.48 -13.24 -7.16
C LEU A 474 5.11 -12.92 -5.71
N MET A 475 5.90 -13.39 -4.74
CA MET A 475 5.72 -13.03 -3.32
C MET A 475 5.89 -11.53 -3.08
N LYS A 476 6.84 -10.87 -3.78
CA LYS A 476 7.02 -9.41 -3.69
C LYS A 476 5.91 -8.62 -4.38
N TYR A 477 5.39 -9.12 -5.51
CA TYR A 477 4.24 -8.51 -6.21
C TYR A 477 2.89 -8.79 -5.52
N GLY A 478 2.85 -9.78 -4.63
CA GLY A 478 1.63 -10.22 -3.96
C GLY A 478 0.68 -11.01 -4.84
N ALA A 479 1.20 -11.74 -5.84
CA ALA A 479 0.40 -12.52 -6.77
C ALA A 479 0.34 -14.01 -6.39
N ALA A 480 -0.76 -14.65 -6.73
CA ALA A 480 -0.86 -16.11 -6.71
C ALA A 480 -0.27 -16.72 -7.99
N ALA A 481 -0.09 -18.04 -8.01
CA ALA A 481 0.48 -18.75 -9.15
C ALA A 481 -0.30 -20.03 -9.47
N VAL A 482 -0.51 -20.26 -10.76
CA VAL A 482 -0.75 -21.59 -11.32
C VAL A 482 0.62 -22.24 -11.55
N VAL A 483 0.80 -23.44 -10.99
CA VAL A 483 2.01 -24.24 -11.18
C VAL A 483 1.72 -25.33 -12.20
N MET A 484 2.38 -25.28 -13.35
CA MET A 484 2.21 -26.30 -14.37
C MET A 484 2.97 -27.57 -13.99
N ALA A 485 2.35 -28.73 -14.23
CA ALA A 485 3.01 -30.03 -14.17
C ALA A 485 3.95 -30.21 -15.38
N PHE A 486 5.00 -29.39 -15.41
CA PHE A 486 6.01 -29.31 -16.46
C PHE A 486 7.37 -29.12 -15.78
N ASP A 487 8.28 -30.07 -15.99
CA ASP A 487 9.65 -30.05 -15.48
C ASP A 487 10.69 -30.12 -16.62
N GLU A 488 11.96 -30.27 -16.27
CA GLU A 488 13.07 -30.36 -17.22
C GLU A 488 12.91 -31.53 -18.21
N GLY A 489 12.10 -32.54 -17.85
CA GLY A 489 11.76 -33.70 -18.68
C GLY A 489 10.56 -33.49 -19.60
N GLY A 490 9.98 -32.29 -19.65
CA GLY A 490 8.82 -31.99 -20.48
C GLY A 490 7.50 -31.99 -19.70
N GLN A 491 6.40 -31.74 -20.41
CA GLN A 491 5.06 -31.76 -19.83
C GLN A 491 4.69 -33.16 -19.30
N ALA A 492 4.00 -33.22 -18.17
CA ALA A 492 3.56 -34.47 -17.57
C ALA A 492 2.37 -35.10 -18.30
N ASP A 493 2.61 -36.27 -18.89
CA ASP A 493 1.67 -37.08 -19.65
C ASP A 493 1.01 -38.19 -18.80
N THR A 494 1.67 -38.64 -17.73
CA THR A 494 1.16 -39.66 -16.81
C THR A 494 0.72 -39.07 -15.47
N LYS A 495 -0.16 -39.80 -14.74
CA LYS A 495 -0.58 -39.43 -13.39
C LYS A 495 0.60 -39.31 -12.44
N ASP A 496 1.50 -40.29 -12.44
CA ASP A 496 2.61 -40.35 -11.49
C ASP A 496 3.59 -39.19 -11.71
N ARG A 497 3.87 -38.84 -12.99
CA ARG A 497 4.65 -37.63 -13.30
C ARG A 497 3.97 -36.35 -12.83
N ARG A 498 2.66 -36.20 -13.03
CA ARG A 498 1.92 -35.02 -12.55
C ARG A 498 2.05 -34.87 -11.04
N VAL A 499 1.83 -35.96 -10.29
CA VAL A 499 1.95 -35.96 -8.83
C VAL A 499 3.38 -35.62 -8.40
N SER A 500 4.38 -36.29 -8.96
CA SER A 500 5.79 -36.08 -8.63
C SER A 500 6.24 -34.62 -8.85
N ILE A 501 5.87 -34.02 -9.99
CA ILE A 501 6.25 -32.64 -10.31
C ILE A 501 5.55 -31.66 -9.37
N CYS A 502 4.25 -31.85 -9.12
CA CYS A 502 3.50 -31.01 -8.20
C CYS A 502 4.00 -31.12 -6.76
N GLU A 503 4.36 -32.32 -6.28
CA GLU A 503 4.96 -32.51 -4.95
C GLU A 503 6.33 -31.83 -4.82
N ARG A 504 7.18 -31.93 -5.86
CA ARG A 504 8.47 -31.21 -5.91
C ARG A 504 8.26 -29.71 -5.86
N ALA A 505 7.39 -29.17 -6.72
CA ALA A 505 7.10 -27.75 -6.75
C ALA A 505 6.47 -27.26 -5.43
N CYS A 506 5.54 -28.03 -4.85
CA CYS A 506 4.90 -27.71 -3.57
C CYS A 506 5.92 -27.62 -2.44
N ARG A 507 6.86 -28.56 -2.36
CA ARG A 507 7.96 -28.54 -1.38
C ARG A 507 8.82 -27.30 -1.51
N ILE A 508 9.26 -26.98 -2.72
CA ILE A 508 10.07 -25.78 -2.99
C ILE A 508 9.30 -24.52 -2.56
N LEU A 509 8.05 -24.39 -2.98
CA LEU A 509 7.24 -23.21 -2.67
C LEU A 509 6.98 -23.07 -1.17
N THR A 510 6.51 -24.12 -0.51
CA THR A 510 6.00 -24.02 0.86
C THR A 510 7.08 -24.21 1.93
N GLU A 511 7.99 -25.16 1.76
CA GLU A 511 9.00 -25.51 2.77
C GLU A 511 10.26 -24.65 2.63
N GLU A 512 10.71 -24.37 1.40
CA GLU A 512 11.94 -23.61 1.19
C GLU A 512 11.71 -22.10 1.14
N LEU A 513 10.67 -21.65 0.40
CA LEU A 513 10.43 -20.22 0.17
C LEU A 513 9.39 -19.62 1.13
N GLY A 514 8.53 -20.44 1.74
CA GLY A 514 7.40 -19.96 2.54
C GLY A 514 6.36 -19.21 1.71
N PHE A 515 6.18 -19.62 0.45
CA PHE A 515 5.10 -19.16 -0.42
C PHE A 515 3.74 -19.56 0.19
N PRO A 516 2.82 -18.60 0.40
CA PRO A 516 1.60 -18.79 1.18
C PRO A 516 0.50 -19.59 0.46
#